data_AF-A0A7Z9VE47-F1
#
_entry.id   AF-A0A7Z9VE47-F1
#
_cell.length_a   1.000
_cell.length_b   1.000
_cell.length_c   1.000
_cell.angle_alpha   90.00
_cell.angle_beta   90.00
_cell.angle_gamma   90.00
#
_symmetry.space_group_name_H-M   'P 1'
#
loop_
_entity.id
_entity.type
_entity.pdbx_description
1 polymer ?
#
loop_
_entity_poly.entity_id
_entity_poly.type
_entity_poly.pdbx_seq_one_letter_code
_entity_poly.pdbx_strand_id
1 'polypeptide(L)'
;VLWVGTTSKNLALQSTARQVNSNGNELVLLASSMITPFWQDDALSVADQALAQEQLSQQLKDFIETPGHHTVLDILVLDQTGRNLIANARGGDRLGIRLGKNIESAALEGSKVRVRSGTLSDGSILAPVRSFENDLPDSAGSVQLFLSALAIEQLEKSLAAETEIQMWSVILLGIPFVLVVGFLLTRPIRRLREDMTLVARGDLHHQSSVSTTDELGALASSFNRMTRFLAEAREQELHAQAVARDLSIATRIQKALLPEHLPEISGIEIARYYQPAREVGGDYYDVISLPGGRAGIVVADVSGKGLAGSLVMTMTRSLVRMAARTQPDTASLLEEVNASLSRDMTEG
;
A
#
# COMPACT_ATOMS: atom_id res chain seq x y z
N VAL A 1 14.39 6.02 -11.49
CA VAL A 1 15.22 4.81 -11.65
C VAL A 1 16.34 5.02 -12.68
N LEU A 2 16.04 5.34 -13.94
CA LEU A 2 17.04 5.65 -14.98
C LEU A 2 18.07 6.73 -14.57
N TRP A 3 17.62 7.83 -13.95
CA TRP A 3 18.50 8.91 -13.48
C TRP A 3 19.42 8.50 -12.31
N VAL A 4 18.99 7.55 -11.48
CA VAL A 4 19.78 7.06 -10.34
C VAL A 4 20.87 6.09 -10.83
N GLY A 5 20.56 5.26 -11.83
CA GLY A 5 21.52 4.32 -12.42
C GLY A 5 22.67 5.01 -13.15
N THR A 6 22.38 6.05 -13.95
CA THR A 6 23.42 6.83 -14.65
C THR A 6 24.31 7.61 -13.68
N THR A 7 23.72 8.18 -12.62
CA THR A 7 24.46 8.92 -11.60
C THR A 7 25.36 8.00 -10.78
N SER A 8 24.88 6.82 -10.40
CA SER A 8 25.67 5.80 -9.69
C SER A 8 26.86 5.30 -10.52
N LYS A 9 26.66 5.02 -11.82
CA LYS A 9 27.73 4.62 -12.74
C LYS A 9 28.83 5.68 -12.83
N ASN A 10 28.45 6.95 -12.97
CA ASN A 10 29.41 8.06 -13.03
C ASN A 10 30.17 8.25 -11.70
N LEU A 11 29.49 8.11 -10.56
CA LEU A 11 30.11 8.18 -9.23
C LEU A 11 31.13 7.04 -9.01
N ALA A 12 30.78 5.81 -9.39
CA ALA A 12 31.67 4.65 -9.24
C ALA A 12 32.92 4.75 -10.14
N LEU A 13 32.78 5.26 -11.36
CA LEU A 13 33.91 5.52 -12.25
C LEU A 13 34.81 6.64 -11.68
N GLN A 14 34.21 7.71 -11.16
CA GLN A 14 34.96 8.80 -10.52
C GLN A 14 35.69 8.36 -9.25
N SER A 15 35.08 7.51 -8.41
CA SER A 15 35.75 7.01 -7.19
C SER A 15 36.92 6.10 -7.52
N THR A 16 36.77 5.23 -8.52
CA THR A 16 37.84 4.33 -8.98
C THR A 16 39.00 5.12 -9.56
N ALA A 17 38.72 6.11 -10.41
CA ALA A 17 39.75 7.00 -10.97
C ALA A 17 40.52 7.77 -9.88
N ARG A 18 39.83 8.24 -8.83
CA ARG A 18 40.47 8.90 -7.68
C ARG A 18 41.35 7.96 -6.87
N GLN A 19 40.89 6.73 -6.62
CA GLN A 19 41.66 5.74 -5.86
C GLN A 19 42.94 5.33 -6.59
N VAL A 20 42.87 5.15 -7.91
CA VAL A 20 44.06 4.91 -8.75
C VAL A 20 45.06 6.06 -8.64
N ASN A 21 44.60 7.31 -8.69
CA ASN A 21 45.48 8.47 -8.57
C ASN A 21 46.11 8.59 -7.18
N SER A 22 45.36 8.30 -6.11
CA SER A 22 45.88 8.30 -4.74
C SER A 22 46.98 7.27 -4.56
N ASN A 23 46.75 6.02 -5.00
CA ASN A 23 47.74 4.95 -4.91
C ASN A 23 48.98 5.28 -5.76
N GLY A 24 48.80 5.80 -6.97
CA GLY A 24 49.92 6.22 -7.82
C GLY A 24 50.77 7.31 -7.16
N ASN A 25 50.15 8.31 -6.53
CA ASN A 25 50.87 9.34 -5.79
C ASN A 25 51.71 8.77 -4.63
N GLU A 26 51.14 7.87 -3.82
CA GLU A 26 51.86 7.24 -2.71
C GLU A 26 53.09 6.45 -3.19
N LEU A 27 52.94 5.69 -4.28
CA LEU A 27 54.03 4.91 -4.85
C LEU A 27 55.19 5.77 -5.36
N VAL A 28 54.90 6.92 -5.98
CA VAL A 28 55.96 7.83 -6.45
C VAL A 28 56.67 8.52 -5.31
N LEU A 29 55.95 8.89 -4.25
CA LEU A 29 56.57 9.48 -3.06
C LEU A 29 57.48 8.47 -2.36
N LEU A 30 57.07 7.21 -2.30
CA LEU A 30 57.85 6.14 -1.71
C LEU A 30 59.07 5.78 -2.58
N ALA A 31 58.93 5.72 -3.91
CA ALA A 31 60.08 5.57 -4.81
C ALA A 31 61.05 6.77 -4.70
N SER A 32 60.51 7.99 -4.58
CA SER A 32 61.30 9.21 -4.42
C SER A 32 62.05 9.27 -3.10
N SER A 33 61.56 8.64 -2.02
CA SER A 33 62.27 8.61 -0.73
C SER A 33 63.39 7.56 -0.69
N MET A 34 63.34 6.54 -1.54
CA MET A 34 64.42 5.57 -1.72
C MET A 34 65.63 6.14 -2.47
N ILE A 35 65.43 7.21 -3.23
CA ILE A 35 66.48 7.86 -4.01
C ILE A 35 67.16 8.89 -3.10
N THR A 36 68.26 8.47 -2.47
CA THR A 36 69.18 9.40 -1.82
C THR A 36 69.83 10.29 -2.89
N PRO A 37 70.12 11.59 -2.65
CA PRO A 37 70.74 12.44 -3.65
C PRO A 37 72.19 12.03 -3.92
N PHE A 38 72.37 10.96 -4.71
CA PHE A 38 73.66 10.40 -5.09
C PHE A 38 74.53 11.39 -5.89
N TRP A 39 73.90 12.40 -6.50
CA TRP A 39 74.53 13.47 -7.27
C TRP A 39 74.97 14.68 -6.42
N GLN A 40 74.64 14.73 -5.12
CA GLN A 40 75.07 15.83 -4.25
C GLN A 40 76.42 15.57 -3.58
N ASP A 41 76.93 14.34 -3.63
CA ASP A 41 78.20 13.98 -3.02
C ASP A 41 79.32 14.02 -4.07
N ASP A 42 79.78 15.24 -4.36
CA ASP A 42 80.95 15.51 -5.22
C ASP A 42 82.25 14.88 -4.69
N ALA A 43 82.22 14.27 -3.48
CA ALA A 43 83.36 13.59 -2.88
C ALA A 43 83.49 12.10 -3.29
N LEU A 44 82.50 11.53 -3.99
CA LEU A 44 82.53 10.12 -4.42
C LEU A 44 83.33 9.91 -5.71
N SER A 45 84.11 8.82 -5.76
CA SER A 45 84.79 8.39 -6.99
C SER A 45 83.79 7.93 -8.06
N VAL A 46 84.16 8.03 -9.34
CA VAL A 46 83.36 7.53 -10.48
C VAL A 46 82.97 6.05 -10.30
N ALA A 47 83.83 5.26 -9.66
CA ALA A 47 83.55 3.85 -9.36
C ALA A 47 82.48 3.68 -8.26
N ASP A 48 82.48 4.55 -7.25
CA ASP A 48 81.53 4.49 -6.13
C ASP A 48 80.14 4.99 -6.56
N GLN A 49 80.09 5.98 -7.45
CA GLN A 49 78.86 6.44 -8.10
C GLN A 49 78.22 5.32 -8.94
N ALA A 50 79.02 4.56 -9.70
CA ALA A 50 78.53 3.43 -10.49
C ALA A 50 77.98 2.30 -9.61
N LEU A 51 78.65 1.98 -8.49
CA LEU A 51 78.18 0.98 -7.53
C LEU A 51 76.86 1.40 -6.85
N ALA A 52 76.75 2.67 -6.45
CA ALA A 52 75.51 3.23 -5.89
C ALA A 52 74.36 3.20 -6.91
N GLN A 53 74.64 3.47 -8.18
CA GLN A 53 73.66 3.39 -9.26
C GLN A 53 73.17 1.96 -9.50
N GLU A 54 74.06 0.96 -9.44
CA GLU A 54 73.70 -0.45 -9.56
C GLU A 54 72.84 -0.91 -8.37
N GLN A 55 73.19 -0.51 -7.14
CA GLN A 55 72.42 -0.81 -5.94
C GLN A 55 71.02 -0.18 -5.95
N LEU A 56 70.91 1.10 -6.32
CA LEU A 56 69.63 1.79 -6.43
C LEU A 56 68.77 1.20 -7.54
N SER A 57 69.38 0.85 -8.68
CA SER A 57 68.70 0.14 -9.77
C SER A 57 68.12 -1.17 -9.26
N GLN A 58 68.90 -1.99 -8.55
CA GLN A 58 68.41 -3.26 -8.00
C GLN A 58 67.28 -3.06 -6.97
N GLN A 59 67.38 -2.05 -6.10
CA GLN A 59 66.31 -1.73 -5.14
C GLN A 59 65.00 -1.32 -5.82
N LEU A 60 65.08 -0.49 -6.88
CA LEU A 60 63.90 -0.11 -7.66
C LEU A 60 63.31 -1.31 -8.42
N LYS A 61 64.16 -2.24 -8.89
CA LYS A 61 63.69 -3.49 -9.51
C LYS A 61 62.89 -4.33 -8.52
N ASP A 62 63.46 -4.56 -7.34
CA ASP A 62 62.83 -5.35 -6.28
C ASP A 62 61.50 -4.69 -5.84
N PHE A 63 61.44 -3.36 -5.82
CA PHE A 63 60.21 -2.60 -5.53
C PHE A 63 59.09 -2.86 -6.55
N ILE A 64 59.41 -2.88 -7.85
CA ILE A 64 58.45 -3.17 -8.93
C ILE A 64 57.99 -4.63 -8.89
N GLU A 65 58.91 -5.56 -8.60
CA GLU A 65 58.63 -6.99 -8.55
C GLU A 65 57.89 -7.42 -7.26
N THR A 66 57.80 -6.54 -6.26
CA THR A 66 57.13 -6.80 -4.98
C THR A 66 55.62 -7.10 -5.15
N PRO A 67 55.08 -8.15 -4.50
CA PRO A 67 53.65 -8.47 -4.51
C PRO A 67 52.79 -7.29 -4.06
N GLY A 68 51.93 -6.79 -4.96
CA GLY A 68 51.07 -5.63 -4.73
C GLY A 68 51.38 -4.42 -5.63
N HIS A 69 52.59 -4.34 -6.19
CA HIS A 69 53.01 -3.25 -7.10
C HIS A 69 53.10 -3.68 -8.57
N HIS A 70 52.57 -4.86 -8.93
CA HIS A 70 52.60 -5.42 -10.29
C HIS A 70 51.89 -4.57 -11.38
N THR A 71 51.23 -3.48 -11.00
CA THR A 71 50.66 -2.50 -11.94
C THR A 71 51.67 -1.42 -12.36
N VAL A 72 52.81 -1.30 -11.67
CA VAL A 72 53.94 -0.46 -12.03
C VAL A 72 54.67 -1.11 -13.20
N LEU A 73 54.69 -0.42 -14.33
CA LEU A 73 55.33 -0.85 -15.57
C LEU A 73 56.79 -0.43 -15.62
N ASP A 74 57.10 0.78 -15.15
CA ASP A 74 58.44 1.34 -15.22
C ASP A 74 58.63 2.50 -14.23
N ILE A 75 59.89 2.73 -13.82
CA ILE A 75 60.32 3.87 -13.01
C ILE A 75 61.55 4.51 -13.68
N LEU A 76 61.44 5.81 -13.96
CA LEU A 76 62.51 6.63 -14.52
C LEU A 76 62.96 7.69 -13.52
N VAL A 77 64.27 7.81 -13.37
CA VAL A 77 64.90 8.90 -12.62
C VAL A 77 65.58 9.81 -13.64
N LEU A 78 65.18 11.09 -13.65
CA LEU A 78 65.64 12.10 -14.59
C LEU A 78 66.49 13.13 -13.87
N ASP A 79 67.54 13.63 -14.53
CA ASP A 79 68.33 14.76 -14.04
C ASP A 79 67.63 16.12 -14.25
N GLN A 80 68.27 17.21 -13.81
CA GLN A 80 67.77 18.58 -13.98
C GLN A 80 67.58 19.00 -15.44
N THR A 81 68.24 18.33 -16.38
CA THR A 81 68.18 18.56 -17.82
C THR A 81 67.19 17.63 -18.53
N GLY A 82 66.54 16.73 -17.79
CA GLY A 82 65.61 15.72 -18.31
C GLY A 82 66.29 14.50 -18.94
N ARG A 83 67.58 14.26 -18.69
CA ARG A 83 68.28 13.05 -19.13
C ARG A 83 68.00 11.90 -18.17
N ASN A 84 67.85 10.70 -18.74
CA ASN A 84 67.68 9.47 -17.97
C ASN A 84 68.95 9.17 -17.16
N LEU A 85 68.84 9.17 -15.84
CA LEU A 85 69.91 8.77 -14.92
C LEU A 85 69.81 7.29 -14.58
N ILE A 86 68.59 6.83 -14.28
CA ILE A 86 68.30 5.42 -13.98
C ILE A 86 66.95 5.10 -14.61
N ALA A 87 66.89 4.00 -15.33
CA ALA A 87 65.66 3.46 -15.87
C ALA A 87 65.63 1.97 -15.56
N ASN A 88 64.62 1.54 -14.80
CA ASN A 88 64.46 0.13 -14.49
C ASN A 88 62.99 -0.24 -14.58
N ALA A 89 62.53 -0.60 -15.78
CA ALA A 89 62.35 -1.99 -16.22
C ALA A 89 62.04 -2.06 -17.73
N ARG A 90 62.45 -3.17 -18.38
CA ARG A 90 62.25 -3.50 -19.82
C ARG A 90 62.90 -2.56 -20.86
N GLY A 91 63.99 -1.88 -20.50
CA GLY A 91 64.92 -1.29 -21.46
C GLY A 91 64.79 0.21 -21.60
N GLY A 92 65.23 0.93 -20.57
CA GLY A 92 65.16 2.39 -20.43
C GLY A 92 65.48 3.24 -21.67
N ASP A 93 66.40 2.80 -22.53
CA ASP A 93 66.76 3.51 -23.76
C ASP A 93 66.02 3.01 -25.03
N ARG A 94 65.30 1.88 -24.92
CA ARG A 94 64.55 1.23 -26.02
C ARG A 94 63.06 1.60 -26.01
N LEU A 95 62.57 2.17 -24.92
CA LEU A 95 61.17 2.53 -24.73
C LEU A 95 60.89 3.94 -25.27
N GLY A 96 60.16 4.04 -26.36
CA GLY A 96 59.64 5.30 -26.90
C GLY A 96 58.45 5.78 -26.08
N ILE A 97 58.67 6.76 -25.20
CA ILE A 97 57.60 7.33 -24.37
C ILE A 97 56.97 8.53 -25.08
N ARG A 98 55.64 8.49 -25.26
CA ARG A 98 54.87 9.65 -25.72
C ARG A 98 53.88 10.05 -24.65
N LEU A 99 54.27 11.06 -23.86
CA LEU A 99 53.39 11.67 -22.86
C LEU A 99 52.37 12.57 -23.56
N GLY A 100 51.10 12.39 -23.20
CA GLY A 100 49.97 13.19 -23.65
C GLY A 100 49.73 14.39 -22.73
N LYS A 101 48.50 14.93 -22.78
CA LYS A 101 48.09 16.10 -21.99
C LYS A 101 48.06 15.78 -20.48
N ASN A 102 48.38 16.77 -19.65
CA ASN A 102 48.20 16.70 -18.20
C ASN A 102 46.73 16.38 -17.87
N ILE A 103 46.48 15.37 -17.03
CA ILE A 103 45.11 14.95 -16.70
C ILE A 103 44.58 15.67 -15.47
N GLU A 104 45.39 15.89 -14.42
CA GLU A 104 45.05 16.71 -13.23
C GLU A 104 46.23 16.68 -12.23
N SER A 105 46.45 17.75 -11.46
CA SER A 105 47.42 17.80 -10.36
C SER A 105 46.70 17.62 -9.02
N ALA A 106 46.41 16.39 -8.63
CA ALA A 106 45.92 16.12 -7.28
C ALA A 106 47.10 16.17 -6.30
N ALA A 107 47.36 17.35 -5.73
CA ALA A 107 48.33 17.52 -4.65
C ALA A 107 47.76 16.89 -3.38
N LEU A 108 48.39 15.83 -2.88
CA LEU A 108 48.31 15.48 -1.46
C LEU A 108 49.08 16.56 -0.70
N GLU A 109 48.51 17.07 0.40
CA GLU A 109 49.08 18.14 1.22
C GLU A 109 50.61 18.03 1.35
N GLY A 110 51.33 18.97 0.75
CA GLY A 110 52.79 19.08 0.84
C GLY A 110 53.60 18.46 -0.31
N SER A 111 53.01 17.76 -1.29
CA SER A 111 53.76 17.16 -2.42
C SER A 111 53.22 17.58 -3.80
N LYS A 112 54.12 17.95 -4.73
CA LYS A 112 53.78 18.39 -6.11
C LYS A 112 53.86 17.22 -7.11
N VAL A 113 53.03 16.20 -6.96
CA VAL A 113 52.97 15.10 -7.93
C VAL A 113 52.21 15.52 -9.20
N ARG A 114 52.83 15.37 -10.39
CA ARG A 114 52.20 15.63 -11.70
C ARG A 114 51.69 14.32 -12.31
N VAL A 115 50.42 14.28 -12.74
CA VAL A 115 49.81 13.10 -13.37
C VAL A 115 49.52 13.36 -14.85
N ARG A 116 49.99 12.46 -15.73
CA ARG A 116 49.73 12.51 -17.19
C ARG A 116 49.24 11.17 -17.71
N SER A 117 48.42 11.18 -18.76
CA SER A 117 48.27 9.98 -19.59
C SER A 117 49.32 9.99 -20.69
N GLY A 118 49.73 8.81 -21.09
CA GLY A 118 50.60 8.63 -22.24
C GLY A 118 50.47 7.25 -22.85
N THR A 119 51.30 7.00 -23.84
CA THR A 119 51.53 5.66 -24.36
C THR A 119 53.00 5.31 -24.21
N LEU A 120 53.25 4.11 -23.70
CA LEU A 120 54.57 3.51 -23.61
C LEU A 120 54.76 2.60 -24.83
N SER A 121 55.84 2.80 -25.59
CA SER A 121 56.15 2.01 -26.79
C SER A 121 57.45 1.22 -26.63
N ASP A 122 57.37 -0.11 -26.68
CA ASP A 122 58.54 -1.01 -26.68
C ASP A 122 58.91 -1.43 -28.12
N GLY A 123 58.98 -0.46 -29.04
CA GLY A 123 59.31 -0.66 -30.45
C GLY A 123 58.26 -1.38 -31.33
N SER A 124 57.25 -2.02 -30.74
CA SER A 124 56.23 -2.81 -31.48
C SER A 124 54.79 -2.65 -30.99
N ILE A 125 54.56 -2.32 -29.72
CA ILE A 125 53.22 -2.19 -29.11
C ILE A 125 53.13 -0.86 -28.36
N LEU A 126 52.01 -0.15 -28.52
CA LEU A 126 51.66 1.05 -27.74
C LEU A 126 50.73 0.63 -26.60
N ALA A 127 51.21 0.66 -25.36
CA ALA A 127 50.39 0.42 -24.18
C ALA A 127 49.96 1.77 -23.57
N PRO A 128 48.67 1.99 -23.27
CA PRO A 128 48.25 3.19 -22.56
C PRO A 128 48.74 3.12 -21.10
N VAL A 129 49.31 4.22 -20.63
CA VAL A 129 49.90 4.32 -19.29
C VAL A 129 49.47 5.62 -18.59
N ARG A 130 49.43 5.59 -17.26
CA ARG A 130 49.36 6.80 -16.43
C ARG A 130 50.73 7.03 -15.81
N SER A 131 51.31 8.20 -16.04
CA SER A 131 52.59 8.60 -15.45
C SER A 131 52.37 9.50 -14.24
N PHE A 132 53.12 9.26 -13.17
CA PHE A 132 53.14 10.03 -11.95
C PHE A 132 54.56 10.55 -11.74
N GLU A 133 54.73 11.85 -11.57
CA GLU A 133 56.03 12.51 -11.52
C GLU A 133 56.18 13.33 -10.25
N ASN A 134 57.25 13.10 -9.49
CA ASN A 134 57.60 13.91 -8.32
C ASN A 134 58.99 14.52 -8.47
N ASP A 135 59.14 15.78 -8.09
CA ASP A 135 60.43 16.48 -8.10
C ASP A 135 61.26 16.04 -6.88
N LEU A 136 62.53 15.76 -7.09
CA LEU A 136 63.47 15.39 -6.03
C LEU A 136 63.92 16.64 -5.23
N PRO A 137 64.35 16.50 -3.97
CA PRO A 137 64.85 17.61 -3.15
C PRO A 137 66.01 18.38 -3.82
N ASP A 138 66.16 19.67 -3.48
CA ASP A 138 67.26 20.54 -3.94
C ASP A 138 67.43 20.65 -5.47
N SER A 139 66.33 20.56 -6.20
CA SER A 139 66.29 20.66 -7.67
C SER A 139 67.11 19.60 -8.41
N ALA A 140 67.47 18.53 -7.73
CA ALA A 140 68.13 17.32 -8.21
C ALA A 140 67.68 16.73 -9.57
N GLY A 141 66.40 16.84 -9.88
CA GLY A 141 65.77 16.09 -10.96
C GLY A 141 64.36 15.65 -10.60
N SER A 142 63.85 14.60 -11.23
CA SER A 142 62.49 14.08 -10.98
C SER A 142 62.40 12.56 -11.12
N VAL A 143 61.46 11.96 -10.38
CA VAL A 143 61.13 10.53 -10.47
C VAL A 143 59.79 10.39 -11.16
N GLN A 144 59.75 9.58 -12.22
CA GLN A 144 58.53 9.28 -12.99
C GLN A 144 58.20 7.80 -12.88
N LEU A 145 56.95 7.48 -12.54
CA LEU A 145 56.43 6.13 -12.41
C LEU A 145 55.28 5.92 -13.39
N PHE A 146 55.26 4.79 -14.08
CA PHE A 146 54.26 4.47 -15.09
C PHE A 146 53.38 3.31 -14.64
N LEU A 147 52.07 3.50 -14.60
CA LEU A 147 51.07 2.47 -14.32
C LEU A 147 50.36 2.01 -15.59
N SER A 148 50.07 0.72 -15.71
CA SER A 148 49.28 0.16 -16.83
C SER A 148 47.84 0.65 -16.81
N ALA A 149 47.42 1.39 -17.84
CA ALA A 149 46.03 1.84 -17.96
C ALA A 149 45.08 0.71 -18.42
N LEU A 150 45.61 -0.36 -19.03
CA LEU A 150 44.80 -1.48 -19.54
C LEU A 150 44.12 -2.27 -18.42
N ALA A 151 44.82 -2.46 -17.30
CA ALA A 151 44.27 -3.14 -16.11
C ALA A 151 43.16 -2.31 -15.45
N ILE A 152 43.31 -0.99 -15.44
CA ILE A 152 42.31 -0.05 -14.89
C ILE A 152 41.07 0.00 -15.80
N GLU A 153 41.27 0.09 -17.12
CA GLU A 153 40.17 0.15 -18.09
C GLU A 153 39.35 -1.15 -18.12
N GLN A 154 40.00 -2.31 -17.95
CA GLN A 154 39.30 -3.59 -17.84
C GLN A 154 38.44 -3.68 -16.58
N LEU A 155 38.95 -3.19 -15.45
CA LEU A 155 38.23 -3.18 -14.17
C LEU A 155 37.04 -2.20 -14.21
N GLU A 156 37.21 -1.04 -14.85
CA GLU A 156 36.12 -0.09 -15.09
C GLU A 156 35.02 -0.69 -15.99
N LYS A 157 35.41 -1.40 -17.07
CA LYS A 157 34.46 -2.04 -17.99
C LYS A 157 33.68 -3.18 -17.33
N SER A 158 34.31 -4.00 -16.50
CA SER A 158 33.62 -5.10 -15.80
C SER A 158 32.61 -4.58 -14.78
N LEU A 159 32.97 -3.59 -13.97
CA LEU A 159 32.06 -2.96 -13.00
C LEU A 159 30.89 -2.24 -13.70
N ALA A 160 31.15 -1.59 -14.83
CA ALA A 160 30.11 -0.94 -15.62
C ALA A 160 29.07 -1.94 -16.17
N ALA A 161 29.50 -3.14 -16.59
CA ALA A 161 28.59 -4.17 -17.09
C ALA A 161 27.73 -4.78 -15.96
N GLU A 162 28.31 -5.05 -14.79
CA GLU A 162 27.56 -5.59 -13.66
C GLU A 162 26.46 -4.65 -13.16
N THR A 163 26.75 -3.35 -13.06
CA THR A 163 25.76 -2.33 -12.64
C THR A 163 24.62 -2.19 -13.65
N GLU A 164 24.88 -2.37 -14.93
CA GLU A 164 23.86 -2.32 -15.99
C GLU A 164 22.88 -3.50 -15.90
N ILE A 165 23.39 -4.71 -15.67
CA ILE A 165 22.56 -5.91 -15.48
C ILE A 165 21.62 -5.74 -14.28
N GLN A 166 22.14 -5.23 -13.16
CA GLN A 166 21.34 -4.97 -11.96
C GLN A 166 20.27 -3.89 -12.20
N MET A 167 20.58 -2.84 -12.97
CA MET A 167 19.60 -1.81 -13.31
C MET A 167 18.45 -2.39 -14.16
N TRP A 168 18.77 -3.18 -15.18
CA TRP A 168 17.77 -3.79 -16.03
C TRP A 168 16.93 -4.83 -15.30
N SER A 169 17.51 -5.61 -14.37
CA SER A 169 16.75 -6.58 -13.58
C SER A 169 15.71 -5.91 -12.67
N VAL A 170 16.04 -4.77 -12.06
CA VAL A 170 15.09 -3.97 -11.26
C VAL A 170 13.94 -3.45 -12.11
N ILE A 171 14.21 -2.97 -13.34
CA ILE A 171 13.16 -2.48 -14.24
C ILE A 171 12.27 -3.63 -14.71
N LEU A 172 12.89 -4.73 -15.13
CA LEU A 172 12.21 -5.89 -15.70
C LEU A 172 11.35 -6.63 -14.67
N LEU A 173 11.73 -6.64 -13.39
CA LEU A 173 10.93 -7.21 -12.30
C LEU A 173 9.97 -6.18 -11.68
N GLY A 174 10.39 -4.93 -11.55
CA GLY A 174 9.63 -3.90 -10.85
C GLY A 174 8.36 -3.46 -11.57
N ILE A 175 8.41 -3.27 -12.90
CA ILE A 175 7.23 -2.83 -13.67
C ILE A 175 6.13 -3.91 -13.62
N PRO A 176 6.40 -5.19 -13.95
CA PRO A 176 5.39 -6.24 -13.82
C PRO A 176 4.89 -6.38 -12.39
N PHE A 177 5.77 -6.27 -11.39
CA PHE A 177 5.36 -6.34 -9.99
C PHE A 177 4.33 -5.26 -9.63
N VAL A 178 4.56 -4.00 -10.02
CA VAL A 178 3.60 -2.90 -9.79
C VAL A 178 2.28 -3.14 -10.53
N LEU A 179 2.33 -3.63 -11.77
CA LEU A 179 1.13 -3.94 -12.55
C LEU A 179 0.32 -5.09 -11.94
N VAL A 180 1.00 -6.14 -11.46
CA VAL A 180 0.39 -7.29 -10.78
C VAL A 180 -0.23 -6.85 -9.46
N VAL A 181 0.49 -6.11 -8.62
CA VAL A 181 -0.06 -5.58 -7.36
C VAL A 181 -1.26 -4.66 -7.64
N GLY A 182 -1.14 -3.78 -8.62
CA GLY A 182 -2.24 -2.91 -9.06
C GLY A 182 -3.47 -3.72 -9.47
N PHE A 183 -3.28 -4.82 -10.21
CA PHE A 183 -4.37 -5.70 -10.62
C PHE A 183 -5.00 -6.46 -9.45
N LEU A 184 -4.18 -6.99 -8.54
CA LEU A 184 -4.61 -7.77 -7.37
C LEU A 184 -5.40 -6.92 -6.37
N LEU A 185 -5.01 -5.66 -6.17
CA LEU A 185 -5.67 -4.76 -5.23
C LEU A 185 -6.84 -3.98 -5.87
N THR A 186 -6.67 -3.45 -7.08
CA THR A 186 -7.66 -2.53 -7.67
C THR A 186 -8.93 -3.26 -8.12
N ARG A 187 -8.81 -4.49 -8.65
CA ARG A 187 -9.97 -5.22 -9.18
C ARG A 187 -11.00 -5.57 -8.09
N PRO A 188 -10.63 -6.18 -6.95
CA PRO A 188 -11.59 -6.47 -5.89
C PRO A 188 -12.24 -5.21 -5.32
N ILE A 189 -11.45 -4.14 -5.09
CA ILE A 189 -11.95 -2.88 -4.54
C ILE A 189 -12.99 -2.25 -5.49
N ARG A 190 -12.70 -2.24 -6.80
CA ARG A 190 -13.63 -1.66 -7.78
C ARG A 190 -14.95 -2.42 -7.83
N ARG A 191 -14.90 -3.76 -7.78
CA ARG A 191 -16.11 -4.62 -7.71
C ARG A 191 -16.90 -4.37 -6.45
N LEU A 192 -16.25 -4.34 -5.28
CA LEU A 192 -16.92 -4.10 -4.02
C LEU A 192 -17.61 -2.72 -4.00
N ARG A 193 -16.96 -1.69 -4.56
CA ARG A 193 -17.56 -0.37 -4.74
C ARG A 193 -18.80 -0.41 -5.63
N GLU A 194 -18.73 -1.12 -6.76
CA GLU A 194 -19.88 -1.29 -7.67
C GLU A 194 -21.03 -2.01 -6.96
N ASP A 195 -20.74 -3.10 -6.22
CA ASP A 195 -21.70 -3.84 -5.42
C ASP A 195 -22.36 -2.95 -4.36
N MET A 196 -21.57 -2.13 -3.65
CA MET A 196 -22.08 -1.14 -2.69
C MET A 196 -23.04 -0.13 -3.32
N THR A 197 -22.76 0.31 -4.56
CA THR A 197 -23.66 1.25 -5.25
C THR A 197 -24.99 0.62 -5.65
N LEU A 198 -25.02 -0.69 -5.92
CA LEU A 198 -26.27 -1.42 -6.20
C LEU A 198 -27.14 -1.53 -4.94
N VAL A 199 -26.53 -1.90 -3.82
CA VAL A 199 -27.22 -1.97 -2.51
C VAL A 199 -27.73 -0.58 -2.10
N ALA A 200 -26.93 0.47 -2.29
CA ALA A 200 -27.35 1.85 -2.00
C ALA A 200 -28.53 2.35 -2.86
N ARG A 201 -28.78 1.74 -4.03
CA ARG A 201 -29.94 2.05 -4.88
C ARG A 201 -31.20 1.28 -4.47
N GLY A 202 -31.12 0.44 -3.43
CA GLY A 202 -32.26 -0.28 -2.86
C GLY A 202 -32.27 -1.79 -3.10
N ASP A 203 -31.30 -2.34 -3.83
CA ASP A 203 -31.20 -3.79 -4.00
C ASP A 203 -30.45 -4.42 -2.81
N LEU A 204 -31.18 -4.62 -1.71
CA LEU A 204 -30.64 -5.22 -0.48
C LEU A 204 -30.39 -6.73 -0.61
N HIS A 205 -30.76 -7.37 -1.71
CA HIS A 205 -30.48 -8.79 -1.93
C HIS A 205 -29.15 -9.02 -2.67
N HIS A 206 -28.59 -7.97 -3.27
CA HIS A 206 -27.28 -8.03 -3.90
C HIS A 206 -26.17 -8.33 -2.89
N GLN A 207 -25.31 -9.28 -3.23
CA GLN A 207 -24.14 -9.65 -2.41
C GLN A 207 -22.88 -9.53 -3.23
N SER A 208 -21.81 -9.04 -2.59
CA SER A 208 -20.52 -8.97 -3.24
C SER A 208 -19.96 -10.37 -3.49
N SER A 209 -19.44 -10.57 -4.70
CA SER A 209 -18.78 -11.81 -5.14
C SER A 209 -17.27 -11.83 -4.84
N VAL A 210 -16.75 -10.80 -4.16
CA VAL A 210 -15.33 -10.72 -3.80
C VAL A 210 -15.00 -11.79 -2.76
N SER A 211 -14.23 -12.81 -3.16
CA SER A 211 -13.82 -13.95 -2.35
C SER A 211 -12.29 -14.05 -2.25
N THR A 212 -11.64 -13.01 -1.72
CA THR A 212 -10.21 -13.06 -1.40
C THR A 212 -10.02 -13.61 0.03
N THR A 213 -8.85 -14.17 0.33
CA THR A 213 -8.51 -14.72 1.66
C THR A 213 -7.79 -13.71 2.56
N ASP A 214 -7.77 -12.45 2.15
CA ASP A 214 -7.09 -11.33 2.81
C ASP A 214 -8.12 -10.40 3.49
N GLU A 215 -7.66 -9.21 3.89
CA GLU A 215 -8.48 -8.17 4.51
C GLU A 215 -9.63 -7.69 3.61
N LEU A 216 -9.45 -7.71 2.28
CA LEU A 216 -10.52 -7.35 1.33
C LEU A 216 -11.65 -8.39 1.35
N GLY A 217 -11.32 -9.66 1.58
CA GLY A 217 -12.30 -10.73 1.74
C GLY A 217 -13.05 -10.61 3.05
N ALA A 218 -12.35 -10.29 4.13
CA ALA A 218 -12.97 -10.00 5.42
C ALA A 218 -13.93 -8.81 5.31
N LEU A 219 -13.55 -7.75 4.59
CA LEU A 219 -14.40 -6.59 4.32
C LEU A 219 -15.64 -6.97 3.49
N ALA A 220 -15.48 -7.72 2.39
CA ALA A 220 -16.59 -8.18 1.57
C ALA A 220 -17.58 -9.05 2.36
N SER A 221 -17.09 -9.94 3.22
CA SER A 221 -17.94 -10.76 4.09
C SER A 221 -18.73 -9.94 5.11
N SER A 222 -18.11 -8.87 5.66
CA SER A 222 -18.74 -7.98 6.62
C SER A 222 -19.80 -7.10 5.94
N PHE A 223 -19.50 -6.63 4.73
CA PHE A 223 -20.48 -5.97 3.88
C PHE A 223 -21.69 -6.88 3.60
N ASN A 224 -21.48 -8.13 3.18
CA ASN A 224 -22.57 -9.06 2.91
C ASN A 224 -23.42 -9.36 4.15
N ARG A 225 -22.81 -9.47 5.34
CA ARG A 225 -23.55 -9.60 6.62
C ARG A 225 -24.42 -8.39 6.90
N MET A 226 -23.87 -7.18 6.77
CA MET A 226 -24.61 -5.94 6.98
C MET A 226 -25.79 -5.81 6.01
N THR A 227 -25.56 -6.08 4.71
CA THR A 227 -26.62 -6.01 3.69
C THR A 227 -27.76 -6.99 3.97
N ARG A 228 -27.45 -8.22 4.40
CA ARG A 228 -28.47 -9.21 4.80
C ARG A 228 -29.27 -8.74 6.01
N PHE A 229 -28.61 -8.24 7.04
CA PHE A 229 -29.29 -7.71 8.22
C PHE A 229 -30.20 -6.52 7.87
N LEU A 230 -29.78 -5.64 6.97
CA LEU A 230 -30.61 -4.54 6.47
C LEU A 230 -31.84 -5.05 5.70
N ALA A 231 -31.69 -6.08 4.86
CA ALA A 231 -32.80 -6.68 4.13
C ALA A 231 -33.84 -7.27 5.11
N GLU A 232 -33.40 -8.07 6.07
CA GLU A 232 -34.24 -8.70 7.09
C GLU A 232 -34.96 -7.65 7.96
N ALA A 233 -34.24 -6.61 8.42
CA ALA A 233 -34.82 -5.54 9.21
C ALA A 233 -35.89 -4.76 8.43
N ARG A 234 -35.66 -4.51 7.14
CA ARG A 234 -36.61 -3.81 6.30
C ARG A 234 -37.87 -4.63 6.07
N GLU A 235 -37.75 -5.93 5.87
CA GLU A 235 -38.89 -6.83 5.72
C GLU A 235 -39.73 -6.88 7.01
N GLN A 236 -39.07 -6.97 8.17
CA GLN A 236 -39.75 -6.92 9.47
C GLN A 236 -40.48 -5.60 9.70
N GLU A 237 -39.85 -4.47 9.35
CA GLU A 237 -40.47 -3.16 9.45
C GLU A 237 -41.72 -3.06 8.57
N LEU A 238 -41.63 -3.50 7.31
CA LEU A 238 -42.77 -3.49 6.38
C LEU A 238 -43.91 -4.39 6.88
N HIS A 239 -43.60 -5.58 7.38
CA HIS A 239 -44.59 -6.48 7.96
C HIS A 239 -45.26 -5.86 9.20
N ALA A 240 -44.49 -5.27 10.11
CA ALA A 240 -45.02 -4.59 11.29
C ALA A 240 -45.90 -3.39 10.90
N GLN A 241 -45.49 -2.60 9.91
CA GLN A 241 -46.30 -1.49 9.39
C GLN A 241 -47.61 -1.96 8.76
N ALA A 242 -47.58 -3.07 8.01
CA ALA A 242 -48.79 -3.67 7.43
C ALA A 242 -49.76 -4.13 8.54
N VAL A 243 -49.28 -4.86 9.55
CA VAL A 243 -50.10 -5.29 10.68
C VAL A 243 -50.67 -4.11 11.46
N ALA A 244 -49.86 -3.09 11.73
CA ALA A 244 -50.32 -1.87 12.42
C ALA A 244 -51.40 -1.13 11.61
N ARG A 245 -51.24 -1.08 10.28
CA ARG A 245 -52.25 -0.50 9.38
C ARG A 245 -53.56 -1.29 9.44
N ASP A 246 -53.50 -2.61 9.37
CA ASP A 246 -54.71 -3.45 9.42
C ASP A 246 -55.43 -3.35 10.77
N LEU A 247 -54.69 -3.32 11.88
CA LEU A 247 -55.26 -3.06 13.21
C LEU A 247 -55.90 -1.68 13.31
N SER A 248 -55.30 -0.65 12.72
CA SER A 248 -55.88 0.71 12.70
C SER A 248 -57.22 0.75 11.94
N ILE A 249 -57.33 -0.02 10.84
CA ILE A 249 -58.56 -0.15 10.06
C ILE A 249 -59.61 -0.88 10.88
N ALA A 250 -59.26 -2.01 11.50
CA ALA A 250 -60.16 -2.76 12.36
C ALA A 250 -60.70 -1.92 13.53
N THR A 251 -59.83 -1.12 14.16
CA THR A 251 -60.20 -0.16 15.22
C THR A 251 -61.26 0.82 14.74
N ARG A 252 -61.07 1.41 13.55
CA ARG A 252 -62.03 2.37 12.99
C ARG A 252 -63.37 1.72 12.66
N ILE A 253 -63.35 0.49 12.12
CA ILE A 253 -64.58 -0.28 11.84
C ILE A 253 -65.31 -0.57 13.16
N GLN A 254 -64.61 -1.08 14.18
CA GLN A 254 -65.21 -1.38 15.48
C GLN A 254 -65.85 -0.14 16.12
N LYS A 255 -65.14 1.00 16.11
CA LYS A 255 -65.68 2.26 16.64
C LYS A 255 -66.95 2.71 15.90
N ALA A 256 -66.99 2.55 14.57
CA ALA A 256 -68.16 2.89 13.77
C ALA A 256 -69.36 1.95 13.99
N LEU A 257 -69.13 0.74 14.51
CA LEU A 257 -70.19 -0.19 14.87
C LEU A 257 -70.85 0.16 16.21
N LEU A 258 -70.10 0.70 17.16
CA LEU A 258 -70.65 1.16 18.44
C LEU A 258 -71.52 2.39 18.22
N PRO A 259 -72.69 2.50 18.88
CA PRO A 259 -73.60 3.61 18.65
C PRO A 259 -72.95 4.95 19.05
N GLU A 260 -72.87 5.87 18.09
CA GLU A 260 -72.38 7.24 18.32
C GLU A 260 -73.42 8.11 19.01
N HIS A 261 -74.69 7.91 18.65
CA HIS A 261 -75.84 8.58 19.24
C HIS A 261 -76.73 7.53 19.89
N LEU A 262 -77.10 7.77 21.14
CA LEU A 262 -78.04 6.94 21.88
C LEU A 262 -79.45 7.51 21.67
N PRO A 263 -80.48 6.66 21.58
CA PRO A 263 -81.87 7.13 21.48
C PRO A 263 -82.26 7.85 22.77
N GLU A 264 -83.04 8.92 22.65
CA GLU A 264 -83.63 9.61 23.79
C GLU A 264 -84.77 8.76 24.38
N ILE A 265 -84.71 8.53 25.69
CA ILE A 265 -85.73 7.77 26.42
C ILE A 265 -86.31 8.69 27.48
N SER A 266 -87.63 8.88 27.46
CA SER A 266 -88.32 9.79 28.37
C SER A 266 -88.03 9.42 29.84
N GLY A 267 -87.52 10.38 30.61
CA GLY A 267 -87.20 10.20 32.02
C GLY A 267 -85.87 9.48 32.32
N ILE A 268 -85.05 9.17 31.31
CA ILE A 268 -83.75 8.51 31.48
C ILE A 268 -82.65 9.29 30.77
N GLU A 269 -81.60 9.66 31.50
CA GLU A 269 -80.37 10.23 30.94
C GLU A 269 -79.34 9.10 30.73
N ILE A 270 -78.79 8.98 29.52
CA ILE A 270 -77.79 7.95 29.21
C ILE A 270 -76.53 8.62 28.63
N ALA A 271 -75.39 8.32 29.25
CA ALA A 271 -74.07 8.68 28.75
C ALA A 271 -73.29 7.43 28.32
N ARG A 272 -72.33 7.61 27.41
CA ARG A 272 -71.43 6.53 26.94
C ARG A 272 -69.97 6.96 27.03
N TYR A 273 -69.11 6.00 27.37
CA TYR A 273 -67.67 6.13 27.27
C TYR A 273 -67.07 4.77 26.91
N TYR A 274 -66.20 4.73 25.90
CA TYR A 274 -65.55 3.49 25.47
C TYR A 274 -64.09 3.78 25.14
N GLN A 275 -63.21 3.09 25.85
CA GLN A 275 -61.76 3.16 25.68
C GLN A 275 -61.20 1.75 25.75
N PRO A 276 -60.80 1.15 24.62
CA PRO A 276 -60.23 -0.19 24.63
C PRO A 276 -58.83 -0.18 25.26
N ALA A 277 -58.45 -1.30 25.89
CA ALA A 277 -57.13 -1.49 26.49
C ALA A 277 -56.00 -1.73 25.46
N ARG A 278 -56.38 -2.11 24.24
CA ARG A 278 -55.53 -2.25 23.03
C ARG A 278 -56.19 -1.51 21.87
N GLU A 279 -55.69 -1.68 20.66
CA GLU A 279 -56.26 -1.10 19.44
C GLU A 279 -57.75 -1.50 19.25
N VAL A 280 -58.09 -2.77 19.54
CA VAL A 280 -59.46 -3.32 19.46
C VAL A 280 -59.84 -4.12 20.71
N GLY A 281 -61.12 -4.04 21.11
CA GLY A 281 -61.67 -4.64 22.34
C GLY A 281 -62.71 -5.74 22.10
N GLY A 282 -63.10 -6.46 23.15
CA GLY A 282 -64.23 -7.40 23.12
C GLY A 282 -65.55 -6.76 23.60
N ASP A 283 -65.46 -5.63 24.29
CA ASP A 283 -66.59 -5.03 24.96
C ASP A 283 -67.58 -4.41 23.96
N TYR A 284 -68.86 -4.57 24.28
CA TYR A 284 -69.99 -4.13 23.49
C TYR A 284 -70.96 -3.38 24.38
N TYR A 285 -71.41 -2.23 23.91
CA TYR A 285 -72.59 -1.58 24.47
C TYR A 285 -73.53 -1.17 23.35
N ASP A 286 -74.83 -1.19 23.63
CA ASP A 286 -75.85 -0.71 22.72
C ASP A 286 -77.10 -0.24 23.46
N VAL A 287 -77.85 0.65 22.82
CA VAL A 287 -79.18 1.07 23.26
C VAL A 287 -80.11 0.98 22.04
N ILE A 288 -81.06 0.06 22.11
CA ILE A 288 -81.90 -0.34 20.99
C ILE A 288 -83.33 0.11 21.27
N SER A 289 -83.90 0.93 20.39
CA SER A 289 -85.32 1.27 20.44
C SER A 289 -86.18 0.06 20.07
N LEU A 290 -87.16 -0.27 20.92
CA LEU A 290 -88.05 -1.41 20.77
C LEU A 290 -89.50 -0.96 20.52
N PRO A 291 -90.35 -1.82 19.92
CA PRO A 291 -91.77 -1.51 19.75
C PRO A 291 -92.48 -1.19 21.07
N GLY A 292 -93.45 -0.27 21.00
CA GLY A 292 -94.28 0.13 22.15
C GLY A 292 -93.61 1.13 23.10
N GLY A 293 -92.62 1.89 22.62
CA GLY A 293 -91.91 2.90 23.43
C GLY A 293 -90.92 2.31 24.44
N ARG A 294 -90.58 1.03 24.29
CA ARG A 294 -89.59 0.33 25.13
C ARG A 294 -88.17 0.57 24.59
N ALA A 295 -87.17 0.36 25.43
CA ALA A 295 -85.77 0.37 25.04
C ALA A 295 -85.03 -0.80 25.66
N GLY A 296 -84.12 -1.41 24.88
CA GLY A 296 -83.18 -2.42 25.37
C GLY A 296 -81.80 -1.80 25.56
N ILE A 297 -81.19 -2.02 26.72
CA ILE A 297 -79.82 -1.62 27.01
C ILE A 297 -78.98 -2.88 27.07
N VAL A 298 -77.87 -2.89 26.33
CA VAL A 298 -76.97 -4.04 26.24
C VAL A 298 -75.59 -3.59 26.66
N VAL A 299 -74.97 -4.35 27.56
CA VAL A 299 -73.56 -4.28 27.89
C VAL A 299 -73.07 -5.71 27.92
N ALA A 300 -72.04 -6.03 27.13
CA ALA A 300 -71.46 -7.36 27.09
C ALA A 300 -69.94 -7.25 27.03
N ASP A 301 -69.27 -8.18 27.71
CA ASP A 301 -67.84 -8.40 27.60
C ASP A 301 -67.64 -9.75 26.91
N VAL A 302 -66.97 -9.72 25.76
CA VAL A 302 -66.68 -10.93 25.00
C VAL A 302 -65.35 -11.48 25.46
N SER A 303 -65.38 -12.73 25.95
CA SER A 303 -64.19 -13.51 26.26
C SER A 303 -63.24 -13.58 25.06
N GLY A 304 -62.12 -12.87 25.16
CA GLY A 304 -61.16 -12.73 24.08
C GLY A 304 -60.49 -11.35 24.12
N LYS A 305 -59.38 -11.19 23.42
CA LYS A 305 -58.67 -9.89 23.34
C LYS A 305 -58.23 -9.63 21.91
N GLY A 306 -58.10 -8.37 21.55
CA GLY A 306 -57.62 -7.99 20.22
C GLY A 306 -58.66 -8.28 19.12
N LEU A 307 -58.18 -8.62 17.93
CA LEU A 307 -59.02 -8.72 16.72
C LEU A 307 -60.07 -9.84 16.81
N ALA A 308 -59.72 -11.01 17.33
CA ALA A 308 -60.64 -12.14 17.45
C ALA A 308 -61.86 -11.80 18.34
N GLY A 309 -61.62 -11.19 19.51
CA GLY A 309 -62.69 -10.73 20.41
C GLY A 309 -63.59 -9.68 19.75
N SER A 310 -63.02 -8.76 18.95
CA SER A 310 -63.79 -7.74 18.23
C SER A 310 -64.70 -8.31 17.13
N LEU A 311 -64.31 -9.42 16.50
CA LEU A 311 -65.12 -10.11 15.50
C LEU A 311 -66.33 -10.77 16.15
N VAL A 312 -66.10 -11.49 17.25
CA VAL A 312 -67.18 -12.09 18.05
C VAL A 312 -68.12 -11.00 18.56
N MET A 313 -67.58 -9.90 19.08
CA MET A 313 -68.36 -8.72 19.48
C MET A 313 -69.28 -8.23 18.36
N THR A 314 -68.75 -8.09 17.14
CA THR A 314 -69.51 -7.63 15.98
C THR A 314 -70.64 -8.60 15.61
N MET A 315 -70.39 -9.91 15.70
CA MET A 315 -71.40 -10.95 15.49
C MET A 315 -72.48 -10.89 16.57
N THR A 316 -72.08 -10.84 17.85
CA THR A 316 -73.00 -10.73 19.00
C THR A 316 -73.88 -9.50 18.85
N ARG A 317 -73.32 -8.32 18.53
CA ARG A 317 -74.09 -7.10 18.28
C ARG A 317 -75.15 -7.30 17.20
N SER A 318 -74.77 -7.90 16.08
CA SER A 318 -75.67 -8.11 14.94
C SER A 318 -76.83 -9.04 15.31
N LEU A 319 -76.51 -10.16 15.98
CA LEU A 319 -77.51 -11.12 16.46
C LEU A 319 -78.43 -10.50 17.50
N VAL A 320 -77.89 -9.75 18.47
CA VAL A 320 -78.68 -9.05 19.49
C VAL A 320 -79.63 -8.04 18.86
N ARG A 321 -79.16 -7.21 17.90
CA ARG A 321 -80.03 -6.26 17.19
C ARG A 321 -81.11 -6.94 16.36
N MET A 322 -80.84 -8.12 15.81
CA MET A 322 -81.84 -8.91 15.08
C MET A 322 -82.88 -9.51 16.02
N ALA A 323 -82.44 -10.26 17.04
CA ALA A 323 -83.32 -10.92 18.01
C ALA A 323 -84.15 -9.91 18.83
N ALA A 324 -83.60 -8.72 19.12
CA ALA A 324 -84.33 -7.62 19.77
C ALA A 324 -85.56 -7.14 19.00
N ARG A 325 -85.62 -7.35 17.67
CA ARG A 325 -86.77 -6.95 16.85
C ARG A 325 -87.88 -8.01 16.82
N THR A 326 -87.54 -9.27 17.06
CA THR A 326 -88.43 -10.41 16.85
C THR A 326 -88.90 -11.01 18.17
N GLN A 327 -88.08 -10.99 19.21
CA GLN A 327 -88.37 -11.65 20.49
C GLN A 327 -89.13 -10.73 21.47
N PRO A 328 -90.05 -11.30 22.28
CA PRO A 328 -90.93 -10.51 23.15
C PRO A 328 -90.24 -10.04 24.44
N ASP A 329 -89.27 -10.80 24.94
CA ASP A 329 -88.55 -10.58 26.20
C ASP A 329 -87.06 -10.93 26.13
N THR A 330 -86.32 -10.55 27.17
CA THR A 330 -84.85 -10.69 27.24
C THR A 330 -84.39 -12.14 27.32
N ALA A 331 -85.15 -13.04 27.95
CA ALA A 331 -84.74 -14.43 28.09
C ALA A 331 -84.76 -15.12 26.72
N SER A 332 -85.86 -14.99 25.97
CA SER A 332 -85.96 -15.54 24.60
C SER A 332 -84.94 -14.93 23.65
N LEU A 333 -84.63 -13.63 23.78
CA LEU A 333 -83.58 -12.96 23.02
C LEU A 333 -82.21 -13.62 23.27
N LEU A 334 -81.83 -13.79 24.54
CA LEU A 334 -80.53 -14.38 24.89
C LEU A 334 -80.44 -15.85 24.48
N GLU A 335 -81.53 -16.61 24.57
CA GLU A 335 -81.59 -18.00 24.08
C GLU A 335 -81.34 -18.08 22.57
N GLU A 336 -81.96 -17.20 21.77
CA GLU A 336 -81.75 -17.15 20.31
C GLU A 336 -80.32 -16.73 19.94
N VAL A 337 -79.79 -15.71 20.62
CA VAL A 337 -78.41 -15.25 20.42
C VAL A 337 -77.42 -16.35 20.79
N ASN A 338 -77.61 -17.02 21.94
CA ASN A 338 -76.76 -18.12 22.38
C ASN A 338 -76.80 -19.30 21.38
N ALA A 339 -78.00 -19.71 20.94
CA ALA A 339 -78.14 -20.81 19.98
C ALA A 339 -77.52 -20.50 18.61
N SER A 340 -77.47 -19.23 18.23
CA SER A 340 -76.77 -18.79 17.01
C SER A 340 -75.26 -18.77 17.22
N LEU A 341 -74.77 -18.12 18.29
CA LEU A 341 -73.33 -18.04 18.59
C LEU A 341 -72.71 -19.42 18.80
N SER A 342 -73.37 -20.33 19.53
CA SER A 342 -72.86 -21.67 19.80
C SER A 342 -72.76 -22.56 18.56
N ARG A 343 -73.53 -22.25 17.50
CA ARG A 343 -73.44 -22.95 16.21
C ARG A 343 -72.27 -22.43 15.38
N ASP A 344 -72.06 -21.12 15.38
CA ASP A 344 -71.05 -20.47 14.53
C ASP A 344 -69.65 -20.49 15.17
N MET A 345 -69.57 -20.54 16.50
CA MET A 345 -68.32 -20.59 17.26
C MET A 345 -68.02 -22.02 17.73
N THR A 346 -67.48 -22.84 16.85
CA THR A 346 -67.18 -24.26 17.15
C THR A 346 -65.86 -24.49 17.86
N GLU A 347 -64.89 -23.58 17.78
CA GLU A 347 -63.62 -23.63 18.53
C GLU A 347 -63.10 -22.22 18.82
N GLY A 348 -62.66 -21.98 20.07
CA GLY A 348 -62.03 -20.76 20.55
C GLY A 348 -60.87 -21.07 21.48
#